data_AF-A0A5E9FY68-F1
#
_entry.id   AF-A0A5E9FY68-F1
#
_cell.length_a   1.000
_cell.length_b   1.000
_cell.length_c   1.000
_cell.angle_alpha   90.00
_cell.angle_beta   90.00
_cell.angle_gamma   90.00
#
_symmetry.space_group_name_H-M   'P 1'
#
loop_
_entity.id
_entity.type
_entity.pdbx_description
1 polymer ?
#
loop_
_entity_poly.entity_id
_entity_poly.type
_entity_poly.pdbx_seq_one_letter_code
_entity_poly.pdbx_strand_id
1 'polypeptide(L)'
;MVPDYYVLADPYFFGKHSARGTNWHDVWEYLSAHPEITVFVPERYDAPADAMPQRLFYFNSLGLEGFSKSIDPTRPRGYLSMTVYSALSLAGFLGFSRILISGIDNTQFRALRLMSDMTVGLASNHFYDGTVKIVRPLTHFPDGVPAFFEDVGRLFKDLHLFRSLPIENLDPETLVDAFPIAEDWVDYSRKIAASDE
;
A
#
# COMPACT_ATOMS: atom_id res chain seq x y z
N MET A 1 2.57 7.00 -17.52
CA MET A 1 1.19 7.36 -17.10
C MET A 1 1.31 8.41 -16.01
N VAL A 2 0.48 9.46 -16.02
CA VAL A 2 0.42 10.47 -14.95
C VAL A 2 -0.87 10.21 -14.16
N PRO A 3 -0.83 10.02 -12.83
CA PRO A 3 -2.01 9.73 -12.04
C PRO A 3 -2.78 11.01 -11.68
N ASP A 4 -4.11 10.96 -11.57
CA ASP A 4 -4.90 12.10 -11.07
C ASP A 4 -4.73 12.32 -9.55
N TYR A 5 -4.46 11.23 -8.82
CA TYR A 5 -4.32 11.21 -7.37
C TYR A 5 -3.07 10.45 -6.94
N TYR A 6 -2.40 10.96 -5.90
CA TYR A 6 -1.22 10.32 -5.31
C TYR A 6 -1.34 10.29 -3.80
N VAL A 7 -1.14 9.12 -3.17
CA VAL A 7 -1.26 8.94 -1.72
C VAL A 7 0.10 8.57 -1.14
N LEU A 8 0.65 9.45 -0.32
CA LEU A 8 1.88 9.22 0.44
C LEU A 8 1.50 8.86 1.87
N ALA A 9 1.68 7.62 2.31
CA ALA A 9 1.25 7.22 3.66
C ALA A 9 2.23 6.32 4.40
N ASP A 10 3.25 5.78 3.71
CA ASP A 10 4.24 4.92 4.35
C ASP A 10 5.27 5.79 5.11
N PRO A 11 5.41 5.62 6.44
CA PRO A 11 6.37 6.36 7.27
C PRO A 11 7.81 6.32 6.76
N TYR A 12 8.21 5.26 6.03
CA TYR A 12 9.55 5.15 5.46
C TYR A 12 9.85 6.27 4.47
N PHE A 13 8.84 6.84 3.80
CA PHE A 13 9.03 7.99 2.91
C PHE A 13 9.39 9.26 3.67
N PHE A 14 8.90 9.43 4.91
CA PHE A 14 9.01 10.67 5.68
C PHE A 14 10.20 10.69 6.66
N GLY A 15 11.02 9.62 6.71
CA GLY A 15 12.15 9.48 7.64
C GLY A 15 13.52 9.82 7.06
N LYS A 16 14.50 10.13 7.92
CA LYS A 16 15.92 10.40 7.56
C LYS A 16 16.70 9.19 7.01
N HIS A 17 16.05 8.03 6.87
CA HIS A 17 16.68 6.77 6.45
C HIS A 17 16.04 6.21 5.17
N SER A 18 15.96 7.01 4.11
CA SER A 18 15.77 6.51 2.75
C SER A 18 17.05 5.80 2.27
N ALA A 19 17.45 4.72 2.96
CA ALA A 19 18.66 3.95 2.67
C ALA A 19 18.52 3.04 1.43
N ARG A 20 17.37 3.07 0.74
CA ARG A 20 17.10 2.30 -0.48
C ARG A 20 16.44 3.17 -1.55
N GLY A 21 17.23 4.02 -2.20
CA GLY A 21 17.15 4.29 -3.64
C GLY A 21 15.93 5.00 -4.24
N THR A 22 14.80 5.17 -3.54
CA THR A 22 13.77 6.15 -3.92
C THR A 22 13.95 7.35 -3.00
N ASN A 23 14.65 8.39 -3.47
CA ASN A 23 14.77 9.55 -2.63
C ASN A 23 13.39 10.14 -2.46
N TRP A 24 13.00 10.43 -1.21
CA TRP A 24 11.90 11.35 -0.90
C TRP A 24 11.89 12.57 -1.84
N HIS A 25 13.07 13.03 -2.24
CA HIS A 25 13.27 14.13 -3.18
C HIS A 25 12.76 13.81 -4.58
N ASP A 26 13.00 12.61 -5.12
CA ASP A 26 12.58 12.24 -6.49
C ASP A 26 11.05 12.24 -6.61
N VAL A 27 10.36 11.77 -5.56
CA VAL A 27 8.90 11.78 -5.50
C VAL A 27 8.36 13.22 -5.48
N TRP A 28 8.92 14.08 -4.63
CA TRP A 28 8.50 15.48 -4.58
C TRP A 28 8.90 16.26 -5.83
N GLU A 29 10.01 15.93 -6.47
CA GLU A 29 10.42 16.50 -7.76
C GLU A 29 9.39 16.12 -8.84
N TYR A 30 9.01 14.84 -8.91
CA TYR A 30 7.94 14.37 -9.80
C TYR A 30 6.61 15.09 -9.52
N LEU A 31 6.17 15.15 -8.26
CA LEU A 31 4.93 15.83 -7.89
C LEU A 31 4.96 17.34 -8.17
N SER A 32 6.13 17.98 -8.03
CA SER A 32 6.30 19.41 -8.36
C SER A 32 6.27 19.65 -9.87
N ALA A 33 6.76 18.70 -10.68
CA ALA A 33 6.68 18.74 -12.13
C ALA A 33 5.26 18.47 -12.67
N HIS A 34 4.38 17.91 -11.84
CA HIS A 34 3.02 17.53 -12.18
C HIS A 34 1.97 18.17 -11.24
N PRO A 35 1.79 19.51 -11.30
CA PRO A 35 0.89 20.24 -10.41
C PRO A 35 -0.61 19.88 -10.56
N GLU A 36 -0.98 19.17 -11.63
CA GLU A 36 -2.31 18.63 -11.86
C GLU A 36 -2.69 17.51 -10.87
N ILE A 37 -1.69 16.81 -10.32
CA ILE A 37 -1.89 15.67 -9.41
C ILE A 37 -2.41 16.17 -8.07
N THR A 38 -3.49 15.54 -7.59
CA THR A 38 -3.96 15.74 -6.22
C THR A 38 -3.21 14.84 -5.26
N VAL A 39 -2.54 15.41 -4.26
CA VAL A 39 -1.66 14.68 -3.35
C VAL A 39 -2.31 14.59 -1.97
N PHE A 40 -2.35 13.39 -1.40
CA PHE A 40 -2.80 13.13 -0.03
C PHE A 40 -1.62 12.70 0.86
N VAL A 41 -1.51 13.35 2.02
CA VAL A 41 -0.43 13.12 3.01
C VAL A 41 -1.03 13.01 4.42
N PRO A 42 -0.49 12.17 5.31
CA PRO A 42 -0.86 12.18 6.72
C PRO A 42 -0.68 13.57 7.34
N GLU A 43 -1.64 13.98 8.15
CA GLU A 43 -1.64 15.22 8.94
C GLU A 43 -0.39 15.40 9.82
N ARG A 44 0.31 14.32 10.16
CA ARG A 44 1.51 14.34 11.00
C ARG A 44 2.83 14.58 10.25
N TYR A 45 2.79 14.66 8.92
CA TYR A 45 3.99 14.87 8.10
C TYR A 45 3.89 16.17 7.31
N ASP A 46 4.97 16.92 7.31
CA ASP A 46 5.06 18.14 6.53
C ASP A 46 5.50 17.85 5.09
N ALA A 47 4.76 18.40 4.13
CA ALA A 47 5.26 18.51 2.76
C ALA A 47 6.42 19.53 2.73
N PRO A 48 7.43 19.35 1.86
CA PRO A 48 8.48 20.35 1.69
C PRO A 48 7.87 21.70 1.29
N ALA A 49 8.28 22.78 1.97
CA ALA A 49 7.75 24.13 1.74
C ALA A 49 7.87 24.56 0.27
N ASP A 50 8.93 24.11 -0.40
CA ASP A 50 9.31 24.48 -1.76
C ASP A 50 8.59 23.63 -2.83
N ALA A 51 8.00 22.50 -2.41
CA ALA A 51 7.39 21.49 -3.28
C ALA A 51 5.87 21.42 -3.12
N MET A 52 5.24 22.40 -2.45
CA MET A 52 3.82 22.35 -2.13
C MET A 52 2.96 22.30 -3.41
N PRO A 53 2.34 21.15 -3.72
CA PRO A 53 1.40 21.06 -4.82
C PRO A 53 0.22 21.97 -4.53
N GLN A 54 -0.36 22.58 -5.56
CA GLN A 54 -1.59 23.37 -5.40
C GLN A 54 -2.78 22.55 -4.87
N ARG A 55 -2.69 21.22 -4.96
CA ARG A 55 -3.73 20.25 -4.61
C ARG A 55 -3.26 19.27 -3.53
N LEU A 56 -2.68 19.80 -2.47
CA LEU A 56 -2.25 19.02 -1.30
C LEU A 56 -3.35 18.97 -0.25
N PHE A 57 -3.72 17.75 0.16
CA PHE A 57 -4.70 17.50 1.21
C PHE A 57 -4.11 16.61 2.29
N TYR A 58 -4.48 16.90 3.54
CA TYR A 58 -4.11 16.09 4.68
C TYR A 58 -5.24 15.15 5.07
N PHE A 59 -4.88 13.95 5.52
CA PHE A 59 -5.82 12.98 6.10
C PHE A 59 -5.35 12.53 7.49
N ASN A 60 -6.30 12.09 8.31
CA ASN A 60 -6.05 11.56 9.65
C ASN A 60 -5.42 10.17 9.55
N SER A 61 -4.20 10.05 10.04
CA SER A 61 -3.40 8.82 10.00
C SER A 61 -3.26 8.15 11.37
N LEU A 62 -3.90 8.71 12.40
CA LEU A 62 -3.90 8.18 13.76
C LEU A 62 -4.54 6.78 13.79
N GLY A 63 -3.76 5.79 14.22
CA GLY A 63 -4.22 4.42 14.38
C GLY A 63 -5.03 4.22 15.66
N LEU A 64 -6.20 3.60 15.53
CA LEU A 64 -7.01 3.10 16.65
C LEU A 64 -7.46 1.65 16.38
N GLU A 65 -6.58 0.85 15.78
CA GLU A 65 -6.82 -0.54 15.40
C GLU A 65 -7.33 -1.35 16.60
N GLY A 66 -8.41 -2.11 16.40
CA GLY A 66 -9.07 -2.89 17.46
C GLY A 66 -10.09 -2.12 18.30
N PHE A 67 -10.04 -0.79 18.32
CA PHE A 67 -11.03 0.07 19.01
C PHE A 67 -11.95 0.82 18.04
N SER A 68 -11.46 1.15 16.85
CA SER A 68 -12.21 1.76 15.76
C SER A 68 -12.42 0.76 14.62
N LYS A 69 -13.53 0.91 13.90
CA LYS A 69 -13.77 0.27 12.59
C LYS A 69 -13.85 1.33 11.48
N SER A 70 -13.41 2.55 11.76
CA SER A 70 -13.52 3.66 10.83
C SER A 70 -12.62 3.44 9.62
N ILE A 71 -13.20 3.59 8.44
CA ILE A 71 -12.50 3.74 7.16
C ILE A 71 -12.60 5.18 6.64
N ASP A 72 -13.10 6.11 7.45
CA ASP A 72 -13.22 7.53 7.13
C ASP A 72 -11.85 8.22 7.36
N PRO A 73 -11.25 8.83 6.34
CA PRO A 73 -9.92 9.44 6.42
C PRO A 73 -9.90 10.72 7.27
N THR A 74 -11.05 11.21 7.75
CA THR A 74 -11.12 12.36 8.68
C THR A 74 -11.07 11.92 10.15
N ARG A 75 -11.11 10.61 10.41
CA ARG A 75 -11.20 10.02 11.75
C ARG A 75 -10.05 9.03 11.99
N PRO A 76 -9.75 8.70 13.26
CA PRO A 76 -8.76 7.67 13.56
C PRO A 76 -9.10 6.32 12.89
N ARG A 77 -8.15 5.78 12.14
CA ARG A 77 -8.33 4.58 11.31
C ARG A 77 -8.49 3.31 12.15
N GLY A 78 -9.37 2.42 11.70
CA GLY A 78 -9.59 1.10 12.32
C GLY A 78 -8.76 -0.04 11.72
N TYR A 79 -7.98 0.25 10.69
CA TYR A 79 -7.22 -0.70 9.86
C TYR A 79 -5.71 -0.45 9.97
N LEU A 80 -4.85 -1.45 9.72
CA LEU A 80 -3.38 -1.36 9.71
C LEU A 80 -2.82 -0.23 8.81
N SER A 81 -1.65 0.31 9.18
CA SER A 81 -1.04 1.46 8.48
C SER A 81 -0.40 1.08 7.15
N MET A 82 -1.22 0.71 6.17
CA MET A 82 -0.79 0.39 4.80
C MET A 82 -1.18 1.52 3.85
N THR A 83 -0.28 1.91 2.95
CA THR A 83 -0.56 2.95 1.95
C THR A 83 -1.77 2.64 1.11
N VAL A 84 -1.94 1.38 0.73
CA VAL A 84 -3.10 0.95 -0.05
C VAL A 84 -4.41 1.05 0.74
N TYR A 85 -4.41 0.85 2.06
CA TYR A 85 -5.64 0.99 2.87
C TYR A 85 -6.03 2.46 3.04
N SER A 86 -5.03 3.35 3.17
CA SER A 86 -5.28 4.79 3.10
C SER A 86 -5.84 5.21 1.74
N ALA A 87 -5.33 4.66 0.65
CA ALA A 87 -5.87 4.92 -0.69
C ALA A 87 -7.32 4.45 -0.84
N LEU A 88 -7.67 3.27 -0.32
CA LEU A 88 -9.06 2.77 -0.29
C LEU A 88 -9.98 3.65 0.56
N SER A 89 -9.51 4.07 1.73
CA SER A 89 -10.23 4.99 2.62
C SER A 89 -10.56 6.32 1.91
N LEU A 90 -9.55 6.90 1.25
CA LEU A 90 -9.71 8.13 0.47
C LEU A 90 -10.63 7.93 -0.74
N ALA A 91 -10.51 6.82 -1.47
CA ALA A 91 -11.39 6.52 -2.60
C ALA A 91 -12.86 6.39 -2.16
N GLY A 92 -13.12 5.71 -1.04
CA GLY A 92 -14.45 5.64 -0.45
C GLY A 92 -14.97 7.01 -0.01
N PHE A 93 -14.13 7.82 0.62
CA PHE A 93 -14.49 9.17 1.06
C PHE A 93 -14.79 10.13 -0.10
N LEU A 94 -14.04 10.04 -1.19
CA LEU A 94 -14.27 10.81 -2.42
C LEU A 94 -15.52 10.36 -3.18
N GLY A 95 -16.11 9.22 -2.81
CA GLY A 95 -17.39 8.76 -3.38
C GLY A 95 -17.26 8.16 -4.77
N PHE A 96 -16.12 7.55 -5.10
CA PHE A 96 -15.99 6.81 -6.37
C PHE A 96 -17.07 5.73 -6.47
N SER A 97 -17.78 5.70 -7.61
CA SER A 97 -18.89 4.77 -7.84
C SER A 97 -18.44 3.34 -8.10
N ARG A 98 -17.18 3.15 -8.51
CA ARG A 98 -16.52 1.86 -8.76
C ARG A 98 -15.04 2.01 -8.45
N ILE A 99 -14.48 1.09 -7.68
CA ILE A 99 -13.07 1.09 -7.26
C ILE A 99 -12.45 -0.22 -7.73
N LEU A 100 -11.48 -0.12 -8.64
CA LEU A 100 -10.75 -1.27 -9.16
C LEU A 100 -9.36 -1.31 -8.53
N ILE A 101 -9.01 -2.43 -7.91
CA ILE A 101 -7.70 -2.62 -7.29
C ILE A 101 -6.81 -3.55 -8.13
N SER A 102 -5.52 -3.29 -8.09
CA SER A 102 -4.46 -4.14 -8.64
C SER A 102 -3.19 -3.95 -7.77
N GLY A 103 -2.30 -4.94 -7.77
CA GLY A 103 -1.02 -4.88 -7.04
C GLY A 103 -1.13 -5.06 -5.53
N ILE A 104 -2.26 -5.58 -5.03
CA ILE A 104 -2.43 -5.98 -3.63
C ILE A 104 -2.25 -7.50 -3.54
N ASP A 105 -1.03 -7.98 -3.32
CA ASP A 105 -0.78 -9.42 -3.41
C ASP A 105 -1.06 -10.18 -2.11
N ASN A 106 -0.72 -9.58 -0.95
CA ASN A 106 -0.67 -10.23 0.37
C ASN A 106 0.09 -11.58 0.40
N THR A 107 1.03 -11.80 -0.51
CA THR A 107 1.75 -13.08 -0.67
C THR A 107 3.05 -13.18 0.13
N GLN A 108 3.39 -12.17 0.95
CA GLN A 108 4.69 -12.11 1.63
C GLN A 108 5.00 -13.36 2.46
N PHE A 109 4.01 -13.98 3.10
CA PHE A 109 4.19 -15.22 3.87
C PHE A 109 4.73 -16.41 3.05
N ARG A 110 4.51 -16.43 1.73
CA ARG A 110 5.07 -17.45 0.83
C ARG A 110 6.60 -17.37 0.74
N ALA A 111 7.19 -16.24 1.16
CA ALA A 111 8.62 -15.97 1.12
C ALA A 111 9.38 -16.39 2.39
N LEU A 112 8.71 -16.94 3.42
CA LEU A 112 9.39 -17.42 4.62
C LEU A 112 10.36 -18.56 4.29
N ARG A 113 11.60 -18.47 4.79
CA ARG A 113 12.65 -19.47 4.59
C ARG A 113 13.43 -19.69 5.88
N LEU A 114 13.85 -20.94 6.10
CA LEU A 114 14.84 -21.27 7.12
C LEU A 114 16.22 -20.85 6.61
N MET A 115 16.96 -20.12 7.45
CA MET A 115 18.33 -19.68 7.18
C MET A 115 19.34 -20.71 7.69
N SER A 116 20.59 -20.61 7.25
CA SER A 116 21.65 -21.57 7.60
C SER A 116 22.02 -21.59 9.08
N ASP A 117 21.68 -20.53 9.82
CA ASP A 117 21.88 -20.40 11.26
C ASP A 117 20.66 -20.84 12.08
N MET A 118 19.72 -21.56 11.45
CA MET A 118 18.45 -22.03 12.04
C MET A 118 17.48 -20.91 12.44
N THR A 119 17.70 -19.67 11.98
CA THR A 119 16.72 -18.59 12.10
C THR A 119 15.74 -18.59 10.93
N VAL A 120 14.61 -17.88 11.07
CA VAL A 120 13.64 -17.70 9.98
C VAL A 120 13.78 -16.30 9.41
N GLY A 121 13.85 -16.24 8.08
CA GLY A 121 13.91 -15.00 7.32
C GLY A 121 12.86 -14.92 6.22
N LEU A 122 12.71 -13.73 5.66
CA LEU A 122 11.85 -13.42 4.54
C LEU A 122 12.71 -13.21 3.29
N ALA A 123 12.48 -14.03 2.27
CA ALA A 123 13.03 -13.78 0.94
C ALA A 123 12.33 -12.56 0.32
N SER A 124 13.09 -11.65 -0.29
CA SER A 124 12.46 -10.53 -1.00
C SER A 124 11.57 -11.03 -2.14
N ASN A 125 10.35 -10.48 -2.23
CA ASN A 125 9.33 -10.84 -3.21
C ASN A 125 8.89 -9.61 -4.04
N HIS A 126 9.61 -8.49 -3.99
CA HIS A 126 9.25 -7.33 -4.81
C HIS A 126 9.49 -7.63 -6.30
N PHE A 127 8.54 -7.23 -7.14
CA PHE A 127 8.59 -7.38 -8.61
C PHE A 127 9.90 -6.84 -9.22
N TYR A 128 10.51 -5.84 -8.58
CA TYR A 128 11.71 -5.15 -9.05
C TYR A 128 13.05 -5.77 -8.61
N ASP A 129 13.05 -6.81 -7.76
CA ASP A 129 14.28 -7.30 -7.10
C ASP A 129 15.14 -8.28 -7.93
N GLY A 130 14.80 -8.52 -9.20
CA GLY A 130 15.60 -9.41 -10.07
C GLY A 130 15.73 -10.86 -9.56
N THR A 131 16.83 -11.54 -9.91
CA THR A 131 17.00 -12.99 -9.67
C THR A 131 17.61 -13.37 -8.31
N VAL A 132 18.17 -12.42 -7.55
CA VAL A 132 18.81 -12.71 -6.26
C VAL A 132 17.86 -12.39 -5.12
N LYS A 133 17.18 -13.41 -4.61
CA LYS A 133 16.32 -13.29 -3.43
C LYS A 133 17.17 -13.18 -2.17
N ILE A 134 17.48 -11.95 -1.75
CA ILE A 134 18.07 -11.69 -0.44
C ILE A 134 17.07 -12.15 0.62
N VAL A 135 17.48 -13.08 1.47
CA VAL A 135 16.71 -13.50 2.65
C VAL A 135 17.15 -12.65 3.83
N ARG A 136 16.20 -11.91 4.42
CA ARG A 136 16.46 -11.06 5.59
C ARG A 136 15.86 -11.72 6.82
N PRO A 137 16.59 -11.78 7.95
CA PRO A 137 16.04 -12.35 9.16
C PRO A 137 14.83 -11.52 9.64
N LEU A 138 13.88 -12.16 10.31
CA LEU A 138 12.67 -11.51 10.85
C LEU A 138 12.94 -10.62 12.08
N THR A 139 14.11 -9.98 12.15
CA THR A 139 14.54 -9.16 13.31
C THR A 139 13.65 -7.96 13.58
N HIS A 140 12.78 -7.57 12.64
CA HIS A 140 11.81 -6.49 12.81
C HIS A 140 10.52 -6.93 13.51
N PHE A 141 10.31 -8.23 13.68
CA PHE A 141 9.15 -8.79 14.39
C PHE A 141 9.58 -9.16 15.82
N PRO A 142 9.06 -8.49 16.87
CA PRO A 142 9.55 -8.63 18.25
C PRO A 142 9.46 -10.06 18.80
N ASP A 143 8.53 -10.88 18.28
CA ASP A 143 8.37 -12.30 18.61
C ASP A 143 8.69 -13.24 17.43
N GLY A 144 9.32 -12.73 16.37
CA GLY A 144 9.65 -13.52 15.17
C GLY A 144 8.42 -14.00 14.40
N VAL A 145 8.35 -15.31 14.13
CA VAL A 145 7.33 -15.93 13.25
C VAL A 145 5.89 -15.72 13.75
N PRO A 146 5.56 -15.91 15.04
CA PRO A 146 4.23 -15.58 15.57
C PRO A 146 3.75 -14.15 15.25
N ALA A 147 4.56 -13.14 15.56
CA ALA A 147 4.22 -11.75 15.27
C ALA A 147 4.08 -11.48 13.76
N PHE A 148 4.92 -12.11 12.93
CA PHE A 148 4.76 -12.05 11.47
C PHE A 148 3.39 -12.56 11.00
N PHE A 149 2.95 -13.72 11.50
CA PHE A 149 1.64 -14.26 11.11
C PHE A 149 0.47 -13.48 11.72
N GLU A 150 0.65 -12.85 12.88
CA GLU A 150 -0.34 -11.91 13.42
C GLU A 150 -0.54 -10.74 12.46
N ASP A 151 0.54 -10.12 11.99
CA ASP A 151 0.48 -9.00 11.03
C ASP A 151 -0.15 -9.43 9.70
N VAL A 152 0.25 -10.60 9.17
CA VAL A 152 -0.38 -11.18 7.97
C VAL A 152 -1.88 -11.35 8.20
N GLY A 153 -2.30 -11.96 9.32
CA GLY A 153 -3.71 -12.13 9.64
C GLY A 153 -4.48 -10.82 9.74
N ARG A 154 -3.85 -9.78 10.31
CA ARG A 154 -4.42 -8.42 10.38
C ARG A 154 -4.57 -7.80 8.99
N LEU A 155 -3.64 -8.00 8.05
CA LEU A 155 -3.78 -7.50 6.67
C LEU A 155 -5.08 -8.00 6.03
N PHE A 156 -5.32 -9.31 6.06
CA PHE A 156 -6.56 -9.90 5.52
C PHE A 156 -7.81 -9.42 6.27
N LYS A 157 -7.77 -9.45 7.60
CA LYS A 157 -8.89 -9.03 8.44
C LYS A 157 -9.32 -7.60 8.17
N ASP A 158 -8.36 -6.69 8.06
CA ASP A 158 -8.64 -5.26 7.95
C ASP A 158 -9.12 -4.87 6.55
N LEU A 159 -8.77 -5.63 5.50
CA LEU A 159 -9.38 -5.46 4.17
C LEU A 159 -10.90 -5.62 4.21
N HIS A 160 -11.43 -6.47 5.08
CA HIS A 160 -12.88 -6.66 5.21
C HIS A 160 -13.61 -5.43 5.76
N LEU A 161 -12.92 -4.47 6.39
CA LEU A 161 -13.54 -3.21 6.81
C LEU A 161 -14.04 -2.40 5.61
N PHE A 162 -13.46 -2.61 4.43
CA PHE A 162 -13.81 -1.89 3.20
C PHE A 162 -14.92 -2.57 2.37
N ARG A 163 -15.51 -3.69 2.83
CA ARG A 163 -16.53 -4.45 2.09
C ARG A 163 -17.80 -3.68 1.73
N SER A 164 -18.08 -2.57 2.42
CA SER A 164 -19.21 -1.70 2.10
C SER A 164 -18.96 -0.77 0.91
N LEU A 165 -17.71 -0.67 0.44
CA LEU A 165 -17.35 0.13 -0.73
C LEU A 165 -17.49 -0.69 -2.01
N PRO A 166 -17.72 -0.06 -3.19
CA PRO A 166 -17.86 -0.74 -4.47
C PRO A 166 -16.48 -1.14 -5.03
N ILE A 167 -15.76 -2.01 -4.32
CA ILE A 167 -14.41 -2.44 -4.68
C ILE A 167 -14.46 -3.79 -5.41
N GLU A 168 -13.70 -3.89 -6.50
CA GLU A 168 -13.47 -5.13 -7.24
C GLU A 168 -11.97 -5.33 -7.50
N ASN A 169 -11.55 -6.58 -7.53
CA ASN A 169 -10.17 -6.97 -7.77
C ASN A 169 -9.93 -7.28 -9.25
N LEU A 170 -8.97 -6.58 -9.86
CA LEU A 170 -8.58 -6.81 -11.26
C LEU A 170 -7.61 -7.97 -11.44
N ASP A 171 -6.97 -8.44 -10.37
CA ASP A 171 -6.00 -9.53 -10.44
C ASP A 171 -6.51 -10.79 -9.73
N PRO A 172 -6.98 -11.80 -10.48
CA PRO A 172 -7.52 -13.03 -9.90
C PRO A 172 -6.46 -13.90 -9.19
N GLU A 173 -5.17 -13.65 -9.39
CA GLU A 173 -4.08 -14.44 -8.81
C GLU A 173 -3.59 -13.88 -7.47
N THR A 174 -4.03 -12.67 -7.10
CA THR A 174 -3.71 -12.05 -5.81
C THR A 174 -4.44 -12.71 -4.65
N LEU A 175 -3.84 -12.69 -3.45
CA LEU A 175 -4.49 -13.15 -2.23
C LEU A 175 -5.29 -12.02 -1.60
N VAL A 176 -6.39 -11.66 -2.25
CA VAL A 176 -7.38 -10.71 -1.73
C VAL A 176 -8.75 -11.37 -1.76
N ASP A 177 -9.25 -11.75 -0.59
CA ASP A 177 -10.52 -12.45 -0.38
C ASP A 177 -11.66 -11.53 0.10
N ALA A 178 -11.38 -10.23 0.16
CA ALA A 178 -12.35 -9.24 0.64
C ALA A 178 -13.33 -8.77 -0.43
N PHE A 179 -12.97 -8.87 -1.71
CA PHE A 179 -13.68 -8.25 -2.83
C PHE A 179 -13.89 -9.25 -3.98
N PRO A 180 -14.96 -9.11 -4.77
CA PRO A 180 -15.16 -9.93 -5.97
C PRO A 180 -14.09 -9.61 -7.03
N ILE A 181 -13.83 -10.59 -7.91
CA ILE A 181 -13.03 -10.34 -9.13
C ILE A 181 -13.90 -9.54 -10.10
N ALA A 182 -13.35 -8.48 -10.69
CA ALA A 182 -14.04 -7.65 -11.67
C ALA A 182 -14.38 -8.48 -12.92
N GLU A 183 -15.63 -8.44 -13.40
CA GLU A 183 -16.06 -9.26 -14.55
C GLU A 183 -15.28 -8.95 -15.84
N ASP A 184 -14.85 -7.71 -16.00
CA ASP A 184 -14.11 -7.18 -17.14
C ASP A 184 -12.58 -7.34 -17.01
N TRP A 185 -12.08 -8.08 -16.02
CA TRP A 185 -10.64 -8.25 -15.78
C TRP A 185 -9.87 -8.73 -17.01
N VAL A 186 -10.45 -9.65 -17.80
CA VAL A 186 -9.83 -10.23 -19.01
C VAL A 186 -9.49 -9.14 -20.04
N ASP A 187 -10.35 -8.12 -20.16
CA ASP A 187 -10.14 -7.02 -21.10
C ASP A 187 -8.98 -6.13 -20.68
N TYR A 188 -8.75 -5.99 -19.36
CA TYR A 188 -7.61 -5.28 -18.81
C TYR A 188 -6.31 -6.08 -18.98
N SER A 189 -6.33 -7.40 -18.73
CA SER A 189 -5.15 -8.26 -18.91
C SER A 189 -4.64 -8.25 -20.35
N ARG A 190 -5.56 -8.26 -21.32
CA ARG A 190 -5.22 -8.20 -22.76
C ARG A 190 -4.62 -6.84 -23.15
N LYS A 191 -5.12 -5.74 -22.59
CA LYS A 191 -4.58 -4.40 -22.86
C LYS A 191 -3.17 -4.23 -22.30
N ILE A 192 -2.88 -4.79 -21.12
CA ILE A 192 -1.55 -4.77 -20.51
C ILE A 192 -0.56 -5.58 -21.38
N ALA A 193 -0.95 -6.80 -21.80
CA ALA A 193 -0.11 -7.62 -22.66
C ALA A 193 0.19 -6.98 -24.03
N ALA A 194 -0.74 -6.19 -24.56
CA ALA A 194 -0.57 -5.49 -25.84
C ALA A 194 0.22 -4.17 -25.73
N SER A 195 0.45 -3.64 -24.52
CA SER A 195 1.28 -2.44 -24.31
C SER A 195 2.77 -2.73 -24.08
N ASP A 196 3.11 -4.02 -23.94
CA ASP A 196 4.49 -4.51 -23.76
C ASP A 196 5.13 -4.99 -25.10
N GLU A 197 4.43 -4.82 -26.23
CA GLU A 197 4.93 -5.02 -27.61
C GLU A 197 5.18 -3.67 -28.32
#